data_AF-A0A7E5WQR9-F1
#
_entry.id   AF-A0A7E5WQR9-F1
#
_cell.length_a   1.000
_cell.length_b   1.000
_cell.length_c   1.000
_cell.angle_alpha   90.00
_cell.angle_beta   90.00
_cell.angle_gamma   90.00
#
_symmetry.space_group_name_H-M   'P 1'
#
loop_
_entity.id
_entity.type
_entity.pdbx_description
1 polymer ?
#
loop_
_entity_poly.entity_id
_entity_poly.type
_entity_poly.pdbx_seq_one_letter_code
_entity_poly.pdbx_strand_id
1 'polypeptide(L)'
;MGLTLEESTTEEVAPLLHEIVKRILAESKTFDSIQKDFLFVMIVVLMIENGFILTNNHVEIDPMQSFNSVLLSRWKQPSGIYETTFILSGFKNVTLKVIMSPLGATVLVNVVANELNHETYTICLPISRYVVSPQATSIPMIFRDLKHFSTTFKNKIISAVKSKILSHHGYPSASLAGLPEEVLFKIMLNLPVQDILSICKTNSRLKMLLDNDSLWYSLCKRDFECNSQADVRNWKELYKQIYIVELDKQQRSMNRAAGSMHDYMDYSDYVSYIDNPMWNII
;
A
#
# COMPACT_ATOMS: atom_id res chain seq x y z
N MET A 1 -1.48 -23.86 -13.62
CA MET A 1 -1.05 -22.80 -12.68
C MET A 1 0.22 -23.34 -12.04
N GLY A 2 1.37 -22.77 -12.38
CA GLY A 2 2.66 -23.25 -11.88
C GLY A 2 3.00 -22.65 -10.51
N LEU A 3 4.02 -23.20 -9.86
CA LEU A 3 4.59 -22.69 -8.60
C LEU A 3 4.94 -21.19 -8.74
N THR A 4 4.46 -20.37 -7.81
CA THR A 4 4.75 -18.92 -7.78
C THR A 4 6.02 -18.60 -7.00
N LEU A 5 6.53 -17.37 -7.13
CA LEU A 5 7.68 -16.90 -6.35
C LEU A 5 7.42 -17.00 -4.84
N GLU A 6 6.17 -16.81 -4.41
CA GLU A 6 5.80 -16.87 -2.99
C GLU A 6 5.83 -18.29 -2.42
N GLU A 7 5.50 -19.28 -3.25
CA GLU A 7 5.46 -20.69 -2.90
C GLU A 7 6.81 -21.39 -3.08
N SER A 8 7.78 -20.67 -3.64
CA SER A 8 9.13 -21.16 -3.88
C SER A 8 9.85 -21.51 -2.57
N THR A 9 10.54 -22.65 -2.57
CA THR A 9 11.27 -23.22 -1.43
C THR A 9 12.77 -23.31 -1.74
N THR A 10 13.52 -23.90 -0.81
CA THR A 10 14.95 -24.20 -1.00
C THR A 10 15.20 -25.35 -1.98
N GLU A 11 14.15 -26.07 -2.39
CA GLU A 11 14.24 -27.22 -3.31
C GLU A 11 13.67 -26.89 -4.69
N GLU A 12 12.68 -26.01 -4.77
CA GLU A 12 11.99 -25.66 -6.00
C GLU A 12 11.69 -24.16 -6.05
N VAL A 13 11.89 -23.55 -7.22
CA VAL A 13 11.56 -22.13 -7.44
C VAL A 13 10.64 -21.98 -8.64
N ALA A 14 9.95 -20.85 -8.71
CA ALA A 14 9.05 -20.52 -9.82
C ALA A 14 9.70 -20.83 -11.18
N PRO A 15 9.03 -21.58 -12.09
CA PRO A 15 9.63 -22.03 -13.35
C PRO A 15 10.19 -20.88 -14.20
N LEU A 16 9.50 -19.74 -14.21
CA LEU A 16 9.95 -18.54 -14.92
C LEU A 16 11.26 -18.00 -14.34
N LEU A 17 11.38 -17.94 -13.01
CA LEU A 17 12.61 -17.53 -12.35
C LEU A 17 13.73 -18.53 -12.66
N HIS A 18 13.45 -19.82 -12.58
CA HIS A 18 14.42 -20.88 -12.84
C HIS A 18 15.04 -20.74 -14.24
N GLU A 19 14.20 -20.65 -15.26
CA GLU A 19 14.64 -20.57 -16.66
C GLU A 19 15.43 -19.29 -16.93
N ILE A 20 14.99 -18.15 -16.41
CA ILE A 20 15.70 -16.88 -16.59
C ILE A 20 17.08 -16.92 -15.92
N VAL A 21 17.15 -17.38 -14.67
CA VAL A 21 18.40 -17.45 -13.91
C VAL A 21 19.38 -18.43 -14.55
N LYS A 22 18.89 -19.58 -15.01
CA LYS A 22 19.69 -20.58 -15.73
C LYS A 22 20.36 -19.99 -16.97
N ARG A 23 19.62 -19.20 -17.77
CA ARG A 23 20.14 -18.51 -18.96
C ARG A 23 21.20 -17.46 -18.59
N ILE A 24 20.92 -16.64 -17.57
CA ILE A 24 21.87 -15.62 -17.11
C ILE A 24 23.17 -16.24 -16.60
N LEU A 25 23.08 -17.31 -15.80
CA LEU A 25 24.25 -18.01 -15.26
C LEU A 25 25.16 -18.56 -16.37
N ALA A 26 24.57 -19.13 -17.43
CA ALA A 26 25.31 -19.68 -18.56
C ALA A 26 26.14 -18.62 -19.32
N GLU A 27 25.70 -17.36 -19.28
CA GLU A 27 26.28 -16.26 -20.07
C GLU A 27 27.16 -15.31 -19.22
N SER A 28 27.09 -15.41 -17.89
CA SER A 28 27.75 -14.48 -16.96
C SER A 28 29.23 -14.80 -16.70
N LYS A 29 30.05 -13.75 -16.55
CA LYS A 29 31.49 -13.87 -16.23
C LYS A 29 31.90 -13.33 -14.85
N THR A 30 31.03 -12.57 -14.16
CA THR A 30 31.33 -11.92 -12.87
C THR A 30 30.18 -12.05 -11.88
N PHE A 31 30.49 -12.38 -10.61
CA PHE A 31 29.49 -12.81 -9.62
C PHE A 31 28.90 -11.67 -8.76
N ASP A 32 29.62 -10.56 -8.52
CA ASP A 32 29.11 -9.47 -7.66
C ASP A 32 28.03 -8.61 -8.33
N SER A 33 28.11 -8.45 -9.66
CA SER A 33 27.01 -7.88 -10.45
C SER A 33 25.76 -8.75 -10.38
N ILE A 34 25.96 -10.07 -10.33
CA ILE A 34 24.91 -11.04 -10.60
C ILE A 34 23.87 -11.10 -9.48
N GLN A 35 24.24 -10.75 -8.24
CA GLN A 35 23.29 -10.69 -7.14
C GLN A 35 22.21 -9.62 -7.39
N LYS A 36 22.62 -8.46 -7.90
CA LYS A 36 21.71 -7.36 -8.25
C LYS A 36 20.86 -7.74 -9.46
N ASP A 37 21.50 -8.39 -10.44
CA ASP A 37 20.81 -8.92 -11.62
C ASP A 37 19.68 -9.88 -11.21
N PHE A 38 19.96 -10.85 -10.33
CA PHE A 38 18.94 -11.79 -9.84
C PHE A 38 17.84 -11.14 -9.03
N LEU A 39 18.17 -10.17 -8.17
CA LEU A 39 17.16 -9.44 -7.43
C LEU A 39 16.23 -8.65 -8.38
N PHE A 40 16.78 -8.05 -9.44
CA PHE A 40 15.98 -7.40 -10.47
C PHE A 40 15.07 -8.39 -11.20
N VAL A 41 15.59 -9.57 -11.58
CA VAL A 41 14.78 -10.63 -12.19
C VAL A 41 13.64 -11.05 -11.26
N MET A 42 13.88 -11.20 -9.96
CA MET A 42 12.81 -11.51 -9.00
C MET A 42 11.70 -10.46 -9.02
N ILE A 43 12.04 -9.17 -9.11
CA ILE A 43 11.05 -8.08 -9.24
C ILE A 43 10.24 -8.25 -10.54
N VAL A 44 10.91 -8.52 -11.66
CA VAL A 44 10.24 -8.69 -12.96
C VAL A 44 9.30 -9.89 -12.95
N VAL A 45 9.76 -11.04 -12.46
CA VAL A 45 8.93 -12.26 -12.32
C VAL A 45 7.71 -11.96 -11.46
N LEU A 46 7.89 -11.27 -10.33
CA LEU A 46 6.79 -10.94 -9.44
C LEU A 46 5.77 -9.99 -10.08
N MET A 47 6.22 -9.02 -10.89
CA MET A 47 5.32 -8.18 -11.69
C MET A 47 4.50 -9.04 -12.67
N ILE A 48 5.15 -9.94 -13.39
CA ILE A 48 4.48 -10.82 -14.38
C ILE A 48 3.45 -11.74 -13.72
N GLU A 49 3.81 -12.39 -12.60
CA GLU A 49 2.91 -13.25 -11.82
C GLU A 49 1.67 -12.49 -11.32
N ASN A 50 1.77 -11.17 -11.16
CA ASN A 50 0.68 -10.30 -10.76
C ASN A 50 -0.10 -9.70 -11.95
N GLY A 51 0.07 -10.21 -13.17
CA GLY A 51 -0.71 -9.81 -14.33
C GLY A 51 -0.20 -8.54 -15.03
N PHE A 52 1.02 -8.11 -14.72
CA PHE A 52 1.69 -7.07 -15.51
C PHE A 52 2.39 -7.70 -16.72
N ILE A 53 2.33 -7.00 -17.85
CA ILE A 53 2.94 -7.41 -19.10
C ILE A 53 4.17 -6.52 -19.30
N LEU A 54 5.30 -7.16 -19.55
CA LEU A 54 6.55 -6.49 -19.85
C LEU A 54 6.46 -5.82 -21.23
N THR A 55 6.88 -4.57 -21.34
CA THR A 55 6.85 -3.81 -22.59
C THR A 55 8.19 -3.16 -22.89
N ASN A 56 8.47 -2.96 -24.17
CA ASN A 56 9.55 -2.11 -24.64
C ASN A 56 9.02 -1.25 -25.79
N ASN A 57 9.05 0.07 -25.63
CA ASN A 57 8.47 1.03 -26.58
C ASN A 57 7.01 0.66 -26.97
N HIS A 58 6.18 0.31 -25.96
CA HIS A 58 4.78 -0.14 -26.12
C HIS A 58 4.56 -1.47 -26.84
N VAL A 59 5.61 -2.20 -27.21
CA VAL A 59 5.51 -3.57 -27.73
C VAL A 59 5.57 -4.56 -26.58
N GLU A 60 4.59 -5.45 -26.50
CA GLU A 60 4.54 -6.53 -25.51
C GLU A 60 5.69 -7.51 -25.75
N ILE A 61 6.44 -7.84 -24.69
CA ILE A 61 7.55 -8.78 -24.73
C ILE A 61 7.11 -10.07 -24.06
N ASP A 62 7.23 -11.20 -24.76
CA ASP A 62 7.09 -12.52 -24.14
C ASP A 62 8.33 -12.80 -23.26
N PRO A 63 8.18 -12.89 -21.91
CA PRO A 63 9.28 -13.14 -21.00
C PRO A 63 9.93 -14.51 -21.19
N MET A 64 9.19 -15.54 -21.62
CA MET A 64 9.77 -16.89 -21.76
C MET A 64 10.72 -16.99 -22.95
N GLN A 65 10.44 -16.24 -24.03
CA GLN A 65 11.23 -16.27 -25.25
C GLN A 65 12.33 -15.20 -25.29
N SER A 66 12.07 -14.04 -24.69
CA SER A 66 12.91 -12.85 -24.91
C SER A 66 13.92 -12.57 -23.81
N PHE A 67 13.74 -13.19 -22.63
CA PHE A 67 14.62 -12.92 -21.49
C PHE A 67 15.94 -13.69 -21.61
N ASN A 68 17.01 -12.93 -21.81
CA ASN A 68 18.40 -13.37 -21.93
C ASN A 68 19.34 -12.32 -21.31
N SER A 69 20.64 -12.59 -21.22
CA SER A 69 21.59 -11.60 -20.67
C SER A 69 21.63 -10.31 -21.48
N VAL A 70 21.35 -10.37 -22.79
CA VAL A 70 21.32 -9.19 -23.67
C VAL A 70 20.19 -8.23 -23.27
N LEU A 71 18.98 -8.73 -23.02
CA LEU A 71 17.86 -7.91 -22.57
C LEU A 71 18.15 -7.30 -21.19
N LEU A 72 18.69 -8.11 -20.26
CA LEU A 72 19.11 -7.62 -18.96
C LEU A 72 20.18 -6.53 -19.08
N SER A 73 21.13 -6.68 -20.01
CA SER A 73 22.15 -5.67 -20.28
C SER A 73 21.58 -4.37 -20.86
N ARG A 74 20.47 -4.44 -21.61
CA ARG A 74 19.76 -3.25 -22.11
C ARG A 74 19.03 -2.50 -21.02
N TRP A 75 18.50 -3.21 -20.03
CA TRP A 75 17.86 -2.61 -18.86
C TRP A 75 18.86 -2.03 -17.87
N LYS A 76 20.09 -2.54 -17.88
CA LYS A 76 21.15 -2.06 -17.00
C LYS A 76 21.91 -0.90 -17.65
N GLN A 77 21.75 0.27 -17.08
CA GLN A 77 22.53 1.45 -17.45
C GLN A 77 23.99 1.31 -17.01
N PRO A 78 24.94 2.05 -17.62
CA PRO A 78 26.34 2.08 -17.19
C PRO A 78 26.53 2.52 -15.73
N SER A 79 25.58 3.29 -15.19
CA SER A 79 25.50 3.69 -13.78
C SER A 79 25.17 2.54 -12.81
N GLY A 80 24.78 1.37 -13.33
CA GLY A 80 24.31 0.23 -12.54
C GLY A 80 22.83 0.29 -12.16
N ILE A 81 22.10 1.30 -12.64
CA ILE A 81 20.64 1.41 -12.48
C ILE A 81 19.96 0.48 -13.47
N TYR A 82 18.92 -0.22 -13.02
CA TYR A 82 18.10 -1.09 -13.87
C TYR A 82 16.78 -0.40 -14.16
N GLU A 83 16.34 -0.46 -15.41
CA GLU A 83 15.11 0.17 -15.86
C GLU A 83 14.34 -0.75 -16.81
N THR A 84 13.05 -0.90 -16.56
CA THR A 84 12.14 -1.59 -17.48
C THR A 84 10.73 -1.03 -17.37
N THR A 85 9.88 -1.34 -18.36
CA THR A 85 8.51 -0.85 -18.44
C THR A 85 7.50 -1.98 -18.46
N PHE A 86 6.35 -1.74 -17.83
CA PHE A 86 5.23 -2.66 -17.75
C PHE A 86 3.92 -1.95 -18.06
N ILE A 87 2.92 -2.73 -18.45
CA ILE A 87 1.51 -2.35 -18.44
C ILE A 87 0.71 -3.37 -17.63
N LEU A 88 -0.40 -2.97 -17.02
CA LEU A 88 -1.31 -3.94 -16.41
C LEU A 88 -2.16 -4.58 -17.51
N SER A 89 -2.31 -5.91 -17.50
CA SER A 89 -3.16 -6.60 -18.48
C SER A 89 -4.57 -6.01 -18.49
N GLY A 90 -5.07 -5.68 -19.68
CA GLY A 90 -6.36 -4.98 -19.86
C GLY A 90 -6.30 -3.45 -19.80
N PHE A 91 -5.19 -2.84 -19.34
CA PHE A 91 -5.05 -1.39 -19.17
C PHE A 91 -3.82 -0.86 -19.93
N LYS A 92 -3.90 -0.85 -21.27
CA LYS A 92 -2.78 -0.47 -22.15
C LYS A 92 -2.38 1.00 -22.08
N ASN A 93 -3.24 1.85 -21.55
CA ASN A 93 -3.05 3.31 -21.50
C ASN A 93 -2.24 3.77 -20.28
N VAL A 94 -1.91 2.87 -19.35
CA VAL A 94 -1.10 3.21 -18.18
C VAL A 94 0.21 2.42 -18.22
N THR A 95 1.30 3.15 -18.38
CA THR A 95 2.66 2.63 -18.38
C THR A 95 3.29 2.80 -17.01
N LEU A 96 3.92 1.72 -16.56
CA LEU A 96 4.65 1.65 -15.30
C LEU A 96 6.13 1.51 -15.60
N LYS A 97 6.94 2.45 -15.14
CA LYS A 97 8.39 2.38 -15.23
C LYS A 97 8.94 1.88 -13.89
N VAL A 98 9.58 0.72 -13.92
CA VAL A 98 10.25 0.13 -12.75
C VAL A 98 11.73 0.47 -12.84
N ILE A 99 12.24 1.13 -11.81
CA ILE A 99 13.62 1.60 -11.70
C ILE A 99 14.21 0.99 -10.43
N MET A 100 15.28 0.21 -10.55
CA MET A 100 16.03 -0.30 -9.41
C MET A 100 17.40 0.38 -9.36
N SER A 101 17.63 1.14 -8.30
CA SER A 101 18.87 1.88 -8.06
C SER A 101 19.65 1.24 -6.89
N PRO A 102 20.87 0.72 -7.12
CA PRO A 102 21.71 0.21 -6.04
C PRO A 102 22.12 1.32 -5.06
N LEU A 103 21.96 1.05 -3.76
CA LEU A 103 22.38 1.91 -2.66
C LEU A 103 23.19 1.09 -1.65
N GLY A 104 24.48 0.91 -1.94
CA GLY A 104 25.38 0.07 -1.16
C GLY A 104 24.94 -1.41 -1.15
N ALA A 105 24.64 -1.94 0.04
CA ALA A 105 24.14 -3.30 0.25
C ALA A 105 22.62 -3.45 0.05
N THR A 106 21.93 -2.35 -0.23
CA THR A 106 20.48 -2.30 -0.47
C THR A 106 20.19 -1.84 -1.89
N VAL A 107 18.96 -2.04 -2.36
CA VAL A 107 18.44 -1.45 -3.58
C VAL A 107 17.20 -0.64 -3.27
N LEU A 108 17.08 0.52 -3.91
CA LEU A 108 15.86 1.30 -3.94
C LEU A 108 15.11 0.95 -5.23
N VAL A 109 13.89 0.44 -5.08
CA VAL A 109 13.01 0.15 -6.21
C VAL A 109 11.92 1.20 -6.24
N ASN A 110 11.84 1.92 -7.36
CA ASN A 110 10.81 2.91 -7.64
C ASN A 110 9.95 2.41 -8.79
N VAL A 111 8.63 2.43 -8.61
CA VAL A 111 7.66 2.18 -9.66
C VAL A 111 6.91 3.47 -9.93
N VAL A 112 7.11 4.03 -11.11
CA VAL A 112 6.53 5.31 -11.52
C VAL A 112 5.40 5.04 -12.50
N ALA A 113 4.20 5.52 -12.19
CA ALA A 113 3.05 5.48 -13.08
C ALA A 113 2.93 6.81 -13.82
N ASN A 114 3.35 6.84 -15.10
CA ASN A 114 3.51 8.09 -15.84
C ASN A 114 2.17 8.82 -16.04
N GLU A 115 1.14 8.07 -16.42
CA GLU A 115 -0.18 8.59 -16.76
C GLU A 115 -1.05 8.84 -15.51
N LEU A 116 -0.54 8.54 -14.32
CA LEU A 116 -1.21 8.76 -13.03
C LEU A 116 -0.54 9.88 -12.25
N ASN A 117 -0.29 11.02 -12.90
CA ASN A 117 0.40 12.19 -12.33
C ASN A 117 1.80 11.87 -11.78
N HIS A 118 2.55 10.98 -12.44
CA HIS A 118 3.87 10.53 -12.00
C HIS A 118 3.91 9.98 -10.57
N GLU A 119 2.80 9.40 -10.12
CA GLU A 119 2.74 8.79 -8.79
C GLU A 119 3.80 7.68 -8.69
N THR A 120 4.59 7.76 -7.63
CA THR A 120 5.77 6.94 -7.44
C THR A 120 5.63 6.09 -6.18
N TYR A 121 5.81 4.79 -6.34
CA TYR A 121 5.77 3.81 -5.27
C TYR A 121 7.18 3.29 -5.02
N THR A 122 7.64 3.38 -3.77
CA THR A 122 9.03 3.14 -3.43
C THR A 122 9.18 2.07 -2.34
N ILE A 123 10.17 1.20 -2.52
CA ILE A 123 10.57 0.22 -1.51
C ILE A 123 12.10 0.09 -1.50
N CYS A 124 12.68 -0.01 -0.30
CA CYS A 124 14.09 -0.31 -0.10
C CYS A 124 14.25 -1.76 0.35
N LEU A 125 15.13 -2.52 -0.32
CA LEU A 125 15.30 -3.95 -0.10
C LEU A 125 16.79 -4.31 0.09
N PRO A 126 17.16 -5.05 1.15
CA PRO A 126 18.52 -5.56 1.32
C PRO A 126 18.79 -6.72 0.35
N ILE A 127 19.88 -6.65 -0.40
CA ILE A 127 20.20 -7.65 -1.44
C ILE A 127 20.49 -9.01 -0.81
N SER A 128 21.38 -9.04 0.19
CA SER A 128 21.87 -10.26 0.85
C SER A 128 20.80 -11.04 1.62
N ARG A 129 19.64 -10.44 1.89
CA ARG A 129 18.51 -11.12 2.51
C ARG A 129 17.83 -12.09 1.56
N TYR A 130 17.78 -11.73 0.28
CA TYR A 130 17.00 -12.46 -0.73
C TYR A 130 17.88 -13.24 -1.71
N VAL A 131 19.09 -12.75 -1.96
CA VAL A 131 20.08 -13.40 -2.82
C VAL A 131 21.34 -13.66 -2.00
N VAL A 132 21.58 -14.93 -1.65
CA VAL A 132 22.59 -15.34 -0.65
C VAL A 132 23.91 -15.70 -1.31
N SER A 133 23.88 -16.64 -2.26
CA SER A 133 25.09 -17.11 -2.93
C SER A 133 24.81 -17.40 -4.40
N PRO A 134 25.31 -16.58 -5.33
CA PRO A 134 25.23 -16.85 -6.76
C PRO A 134 25.97 -18.11 -7.22
N GLN A 135 26.84 -18.65 -6.37
CA GLN A 135 27.67 -19.81 -6.65
C GLN A 135 27.09 -21.10 -6.04
N ALA A 136 25.83 -21.07 -5.62
CA ALA A 136 25.18 -22.25 -5.07
C ALA A 136 25.12 -23.39 -6.10
N THR A 137 25.08 -24.63 -5.60
CA THR A 137 25.04 -25.85 -6.40
C THR A 137 23.75 -26.00 -7.20
N SER A 138 22.66 -25.40 -6.74
CA SER A 138 21.37 -25.37 -7.42
C SER A 138 20.77 -23.96 -7.40
N ILE A 139 19.95 -23.66 -8.42
CA ILE A 139 19.29 -22.34 -8.54
C ILE A 139 18.42 -21.99 -7.31
N PRO A 140 17.61 -22.92 -6.74
CA PRO A 140 16.83 -22.63 -5.53
C PRO A 140 17.68 -22.13 -4.35
N MET A 141 18.88 -22.70 -4.17
CA MET A 141 19.78 -22.33 -3.07
C MET A 141 20.40 -20.93 -3.20
N ILE A 142 20.30 -20.30 -4.37
CA ILE A 142 20.71 -18.90 -4.58
C ILE A 142 19.82 -17.96 -3.77
N PHE A 143 18.54 -18.33 -3.60
CA PHE A 143 17.50 -17.48 -3.08
C PHE A 143 17.11 -17.85 -1.64
N ARG A 144 16.66 -16.85 -0.90
CA ARG A 144 16.16 -17.02 0.47
C ARG A 144 14.99 -16.09 0.73
N ASP A 145 14.13 -16.47 1.68
CA ASP A 145 13.02 -15.65 2.18
C ASP A 145 12.09 -15.14 1.05
N LEU A 146 11.90 -15.92 -0.02
CA LEU A 146 11.12 -15.53 -1.20
C LEU A 146 9.66 -15.20 -0.87
N LYS A 147 9.06 -15.91 0.09
CA LYS A 147 7.73 -15.57 0.64
C LYS A 147 7.70 -14.17 1.25
N HIS A 148 8.71 -13.82 2.05
CA HIS A 148 8.81 -12.48 2.63
C HIS A 148 9.02 -11.42 1.55
N PHE A 149 9.89 -11.70 0.57
CA PHE A 149 10.09 -10.80 -0.58
C PHE A 149 8.79 -10.53 -1.32
N SER A 150 8.08 -11.61 -1.72
CA SER A 150 6.82 -11.55 -2.45
C SER A 150 5.77 -10.74 -1.69
N THR A 151 5.51 -11.09 -0.43
CA THR A 151 4.50 -10.41 0.40
C THR A 151 4.85 -8.94 0.63
N THR A 152 6.11 -8.62 0.90
CA THR A 152 6.53 -7.23 1.13
C THR A 152 6.36 -6.38 -0.13
N PHE A 153 6.80 -6.89 -1.28
CA PHE A 153 6.69 -6.18 -2.54
C PHE A 153 5.23 -6.07 -3.01
N LYS A 154 4.45 -7.14 -2.85
CA LYS A 154 3.01 -7.14 -3.17
C LYS A 154 2.27 -6.08 -2.34
N ASN A 155 2.49 -6.06 -1.03
CA ASN A 155 1.80 -5.16 -0.12
C ASN A 155 2.18 -3.70 -0.33
N LYS A 156 3.46 -3.39 -0.56
CA LYS A 156 3.92 -1.99 -0.71
C LYS A 156 3.76 -1.42 -2.11
N ILE A 157 3.93 -2.24 -3.14
CA ILE A 157 3.99 -1.79 -4.54
C ILE A 157 2.79 -2.30 -5.32
N ILE A 158 2.67 -3.61 -5.51
CA ILE A 158 1.68 -4.20 -6.44
C ILE A 158 0.25 -3.79 -6.09
N SER A 159 -0.16 -3.96 -4.84
CA SER A 159 -1.51 -3.68 -4.39
C SER A 159 -1.86 -2.19 -4.54
N ALA A 160 -0.91 -1.31 -4.20
CA ALA A 160 -1.09 0.13 -4.32
C ALA A 160 -1.22 0.58 -5.78
N VAL A 161 -0.30 0.13 -6.64
CA VAL A 161 -0.30 0.41 -8.08
C VAL A 161 -1.57 -0.12 -8.76
N LYS A 162 -1.93 -1.39 -8.52
CA LYS A 162 -3.17 -1.96 -9.07
C LYS A 162 -4.40 -1.21 -8.62
N SER A 163 -4.48 -0.89 -7.33
CA SER A 163 -5.61 -0.12 -6.81
C SER A 163 -5.72 1.21 -7.52
N LYS A 164 -4.61 1.91 -7.74
CA LYS A 164 -4.63 3.19 -8.42
C LYS A 164 -5.06 3.08 -9.88
N ILE A 165 -4.51 2.12 -10.63
CA ILE A 165 -4.89 1.89 -12.03
C ILE A 165 -6.40 1.61 -12.12
N LEU A 166 -6.91 0.70 -11.26
CA LEU A 166 -8.33 0.37 -11.24
C LEU A 166 -9.19 1.59 -10.91
N SER A 167 -8.86 2.34 -9.85
CA SER A 167 -9.59 3.54 -9.46
C SER A 167 -9.57 4.62 -10.54
N HIS A 168 -8.45 4.80 -11.26
CA HIS A 168 -8.37 5.74 -12.39
C HIS A 168 -9.34 5.39 -13.51
N HIS A 169 -9.59 4.10 -13.73
CA HIS A 169 -10.56 3.61 -14.72
C HIS A 169 -11.98 3.41 -14.15
N GLY A 170 -12.25 3.85 -12.91
CA GLY A 170 -13.57 3.71 -12.27
C GLY A 170 -13.91 2.29 -11.80
N TYR A 171 -12.93 1.38 -11.78
CA TYR A 171 -13.13 0.03 -11.26
C TYR A 171 -12.83 -0.03 -9.75
N PRO A 172 -13.63 -0.81 -9.00
CA PRO A 172 -13.31 -1.08 -7.60
C PRO A 172 -12.06 -1.94 -7.50
N SER A 173 -11.25 -1.71 -6.47
CA SER A 173 -10.07 -2.52 -6.17
C SER A 173 -10.29 -3.36 -4.90
N ALA A 174 -9.52 -4.45 -4.76
CA ALA A 174 -9.53 -5.31 -3.58
C ALA A 174 -8.81 -4.68 -2.36
N SER A 175 -8.87 -3.36 -2.24
CA SER A 175 -8.36 -2.61 -1.09
C SER A 175 -9.48 -1.77 -0.50
N LEU A 176 -9.41 -1.48 0.80
CA LEU A 176 -10.40 -0.63 1.47
C LEU A 176 -10.53 0.73 0.76
N ALA A 177 -9.39 1.31 0.36
CA ALA A 177 -9.37 2.58 -0.36
C ALA A 177 -10.00 2.47 -1.76
N GLY A 178 -9.95 1.33 -2.43
CA GLY A 178 -10.52 1.16 -3.77
C GLY A 178 -11.96 0.70 -3.80
N LEU A 179 -12.65 0.62 -2.66
CA LEU A 179 -14.09 0.33 -2.65
C LEU A 179 -14.90 1.51 -3.23
N PRO A 180 -16.10 1.24 -3.81
CA PRO A 180 -17.06 2.29 -4.14
C PRO A 180 -17.42 3.10 -2.91
N GLU A 181 -17.69 4.39 -3.10
CA GLU A 181 -17.95 5.33 -1.99
C GLU A 181 -19.15 4.90 -1.15
N GLU A 182 -20.17 4.31 -1.77
CA GLU A 182 -21.38 3.83 -1.09
C GLU A 182 -21.08 2.66 -0.14
N VAL A 183 -20.17 1.78 -0.55
CA VAL A 183 -19.75 0.64 0.28
C VAL A 183 -18.89 1.14 1.43
N LEU A 184 -17.96 2.04 1.15
CA LEU A 184 -17.09 2.64 2.13
C LEU A 184 -17.88 3.43 3.19
N PHE A 185 -18.90 4.19 2.75
CA PHE A 185 -19.84 4.90 3.61
C PHE A 185 -20.57 3.95 4.56
N LYS A 186 -21.08 2.81 4.06
CA LYS A 186 -21.71 1.79 4.90
C LYS A 186 -20.75 1.17 5.91
N ILE A 187 -19.50 0.93 5.52
CA ILE A 187 -18.48 0.43 6.46
C ILE A 187 -18.26 1.45 7.57
N MET A 188 -18.09 2.74 7.24
CA MET A 188 -17.94 3.80 8.24
C MET A 188 -19.15 3.90 9.18
N LEU A 189 -20.37 3.77 8.67
CA LEU A 189 -21.58 3.77 9.49
C LEU A 189 -21.73 2.56 10.41
N ASN A 190 -20.92 1.52 10.26
CA ASN A 190 -20.87 0.39 11.21
C ASN A 190 -19.77 0.55 12.27
N LEU A 191 -18.97 1.61 12.20
CA LEU A 191 -17.87 1.85 13.12
C LEU A 191 -18.20 2.93 14.17
N PRO A 192 -17.67 2.82 15.40
CA PRO A 192 -17.66 3.92 16.36
C PRO A 192 -16.92 5.14 15.80
N VAL A 193 -17.32 6.35 16.20
CA VAL A 193 -16.72 7.60 15.67
C VAL A 193 -15.20 7.67 15.87
N GLN A 194 -14.68 7.14 16.97
CA GLN A 194 -13.24 7.11 17.25
C GLN A 194 -12.47 6.27 16.23
N ASP A 195 -13.04 5.15 15.80
CA ASP A 195 -12.44 4.27 14.79
C ASP A 195 -12.52 4.92 13.41
N ILE A 196 -13.63 5.58 13.08
CA ILE A 196 -13.76 6.34 11.82
C ILE A 196 -12.66 7.40 11.72
N LEU A 197 -12.47 8.20 12.78
CA LEU A 197 -11.42 9.22 12.83
C LEU A 197 -10.02 8.60 12.70
N SER A 198 -9.78 7.47 13.37
CA SER A 198 -8.50 6.76 13.31
C SER A 198 -8.20 6.24 11.91
N ILE A 199 -9.18 5.65 11.23
CA ILE A 199 -9.05 5.18 9.85
C ILE A 199 -8.77 6.34 8.90
N CYS A 200 -9.51 7.45 9.04
CA CYS A 200 -9.36 8.61 8.17
C CYS A 200 -8.00 9.29 8.31
N LYS A 201 -7.31 9.16 9.45
CA LYS A 201 -5.93 9.64 9.62
C LYS A 201 -4.89 8.86 8.80
N THR A 202 -5.20 7.64 8.38
CA THR A 202 -4.24 6.78 7.69
C THR A 202 -4.11 7.07 6.20
N ASN A 203 -5.10 7.73 5.60
CA ASN A 203 -5.17 7.87 4.15
C ASN A 203 -5.91 9.15 3.73
N SER A 204 -5.31 9.95 2.84
CA SER A 204 -5.87 11.22 2.37
C SER A 204 -7.21 11.09 1.65
N ARG A 205 -7.44 10.00 0.91
CA ARG A 205 -8.73 9.73 0.26
C ARG A 205 -9.80 9.37 1.30
N LEU A 206 -9.46 8.58 2.31
CA LEU A 206 -10.40 8.29 3.40
C LEU A 206 -10.69 9.56 4.22
N LYS A 207 -9.71 10.45 4.38
CA LYS A 207 -9.89 11.74 5.04
C LYS A 207 -10.99 12.59 4.38
N MET A 208 -11.11 12.58 3.04
CA MET A 208 -12.17 13.32 2.33
C MET A 208 -13.59 12.91 2.73
N LEU A 209 -13.78 11.70 3.28
CA LEU A 209 -15.10 11.28 3.78
C LEU A 209 -15.53 12.06 5.02
N LEU A 210 -14.58 12.59 5.80
CA LEU A 210 -14.87 13.42 6.97
C LEU A 210 -15.45 14.79 6.60
N ASP A 211 -15.41 15.16 5.33
CA ASP A 211 -16.00 16.40 4.82
C ASP A 211 -17.41 16.17 4.25
N ASN A 212 -17.88 14.92 4.22
CA ASN A 212 -19.21 14.58 3.76
C ASN A 212 -20.26 14.76 4.86
N ASP A 213 -21.10 15.79 4.73
CA ASP A 213 -22.20 16.08 5.66
C ASP A 213 -23.18 14.91 5.83
N SER A 214 -23.43 14.10 4.79
CA SER A 214 -24.35 12.96 4.87
C SER A 214 -23.86 11.90 5.84
N LEU A 215 -22.53 11.76 5.99
CA LEU A 215 -21.92 10.84 6.96
C LEU A 215 -22.26 11.30 8.37
N TRP A 216 -21.99 12.57 8.68
CA TRP A 216 -22.24 13.15 9.99
C TRP A 216 -23.72 13.17 10.34
N TYR A 217 -24.60 13.47 9.39
CA TYR A 217 -26.04 13.35 9.58
C TYR A 217 -26.45 11.93 10.00
N SER A 218 -25.96 10.93 9.27
CA SER A 218 -26.26 9.53 9.53
C SER A 218 -25.71 9.08 10.88
N LEU A 219 -24.52 9.55 11.27
CA LEU A 219 -23.94 9.30 12.59
C LEU A 219 -24.75 9.97 13.72
N CYS A 220 -25.18 11.22 13.55
CA CYS A 220 -26.05 11.90 14.51
C CYS A 220 -27.35 11.12 14.74
N LYS A 221 -27.98 10.66 13.65
CA LYS A 221 -29.21 9.87 13.72
C LYS A 221 -28.98 8.52 14.41
N ARG A 222 -27.86 7.85 14.12
CA ARG A 222 -27.51 6.53 14.68
C ARG A 222 -27.18 6.61 16.17
N ASP A 223 -26.37 7.60 16.57
CA ASP A 223 -25.78 7.65 17.92
C ASP A 223 -26.63 8.43 18.91
N PHE A 224 -27.44 9.39 18.44
CA PHE A 224 -28.19 10.32 19.29
C PHE A 224 -29.67 10.44 18.94
N GLU A 225 -30.18 9.61 18.02
CA GLU A 225 -31.57 9.64 17.54
C GLU A 225 -32.03 11.04 17.08
N CYS A 226 -31.10 11.85 16.54
CA CYS A 226 -31.41 13.20 16.09
C CYS A 226 -32.48 13.20 14.99
N ASN A 227 -33.70 13.61 15.35
CA ASN A 227 -34.77 13.95 14.41
C ASN A 227 -34.79 15.46 14.23
N SER A 228 -34.02 16.03 13.28
CA SER A 228 -34.10 17.47 13.04
C SER A 228 -34.69 17.80 11.67
N GLN A 229 -35.88 18.42 11.72
CA GLN A 229 -36.48 19.24 10.68
C GLN A 229 -35.86 20.66 10.62
N ALA A 230 -34.71 20.89 11.27
CA ALA A 230 -34.10 22.22 11.39
C ALA A 230 -32.94 22.41 10.42
N ASP A 231 -32.75 23.66 10.01
CA ASP A 231 -31.80 24.23 9.05
C ASP A 231 -30.32 24.09 9.52
N VAL A 232 -29.88 22.85 9.74
CA VAL A 232 -28.52 22.53 10.22
C VAL A 232 -27.57 22.63 9.02
N ARG A 233 -26.79 23.71 8.99
CA ARG A 233 -25.80 23.97 7.93
C ARG A 233 -24.52 23.13 8.04
N ASN A 234 -24.24 22.51 9.19
CA ASN A 234 -23.03 21.72 9.41
C ASN A 234 -23.28 20.62 10.45
N TRP A 235 -23.41 19.38 9.97
CA TRP A 235 -23.72 18.21 10.80
C TRP A 235 -22.54 17.74 11.64
N LYS A 236 -21.31 17.98 11.17
CA LYS A 236 -20.07 17.61 11.85
C LYS A 236 -19.91 18.39 13.16
N GLU A 237 -20.11 19.69 13.10
CA GLU A 237 -20.05 20.57 14.28
C GLU A 237 -21.11 20.20 15.31
N LEU A 238 -22.34 19.92 14.86
CA LEU A 238 -23.42 19.47 15.73
C LEU A 238 -23.07 18.15 16.41
N TYR A 239 -22.59 17.17 15.65
CA TYR A 239 -22.15 15.88 16.20
C TYR A 239 -21.08 16.08 17.28
N LYS A 240 -20.08 16.92 17.00
CA LYS A 240 -18.98 17.22 17.94
C LYS A 240 -19.50 17.82 19.25
N GLN A 241 -20.44 18.77 19.18
CA GLN A 241 -21.04 19.39 20.37
C GLN A 241 -21.79 18.37 21.23
N ILE A 242 -22.66 17.55 20.61
CA ILE A 242 -23.43 16.54 21.34
C ILE A 242 -22.49 15.49 21.96
N TYR A 243 -21.49 15.04 21.20
CA TYR A 243 -20.52 14.05 21.67
C TYR A 243 -19.73 14.54 22.90
N ILE A 244 -19.28 15.79 22.92
CA ILE A 244 -18.56 16.38 24.07
C ILE A 244 -19.45 16.39 25.31
N VAL A 245 -20.71 16.83 25.17
CA VAL A 245 -21.67 16.88 26.28
C VAL A 245 -21.93 15.48 26.86
N GLU A 246 -22.04 14.47 26.00
CA GLU A 246 -22.29 13.09 26.45
C GLU A 246 -21.07 12.47 27.14
N LEU A 247 -19.86 12.75 26.64
CA LEU A 247 -18.62 12.32 27.28
C LEU A 247 -18.47 12.93 28.68
N ASP A 248 -18.79 14.21 28.85
CA ASP A 248 -18.78 14.90 30.15
C ASP A 248 -19.80 14.30 31.12
N LYS A 249 -21.02 13.98 30.66
CA LYS A 249 -22.00 13.26 31.49
C LYS A 249 -21.49 11.90 31.96
N GLN A 250 -20.85 11.13 31.08
CA GLN A 250 -20.26 9.83 31.43
C GLN A 250 -19.12 9.99 32.44
N GLN A 251 -18.26 10.98 32.26
CA GLN A 251 -17.15 11.24 33.19
C GLN A 251 -17.65 11.69 34.56
N ARG A 252 -18.70 12.52 34.61
CA ARG A 252 -19.37 12.90 35.86
C ARG A 252 -20.03 11.71 36.57
N SER A 253 -20.64 10.78 35.82
CA SER A 253 -21.24 9.59 36.44
C SER A 253 -20.19 8.65 37.04
N MET A 254 -19.05 8.50 36.36
CA MET A 254 -17.91 7.73 36.87
C MET A 254 -17.25 8.38 38.08
N ASN A 255 -17.04 9.70 38.08
CA ASN A 255 -16.41 10.41 39.20
C ASN A 255 -17.32 10.44 40.46
N ARG A 256 -18.65 10.49 40.28
CA ARG A 256 -19.60 10.31 41.39
C ARG A 256 -19.51 8.95 42.07
N ALA A 257 -19.05 7.92 41.35
CA ALA A 257 -18.79 6.60 41.93
C ALA A 257 -17.44 6.51 42.67
N ALA A 258 -16.55 7.49 42.51
CA ALA A 258 -15.15 7.41 42.94
C ALA A 258 -14.65 8.50 43.92
N GLY A 259 -15.38 9.59 44.21
CA GLY A 259 -14.77 10.72 44.96
C GLY A 259 -15.68 11.56 45.87
N SER A 260 -15.09 11.95 47.01
CA SER A 260 -15.61 12.78 48.10
C SER A 260 -15.92 14.24 47.68
N MET A 261 -16.86 14.86 48.40
CA MET A 261 -17.51 16.16 48.18
C MET A 261 -16.58 17.39 48.00
N HIS A 262 -15.27 17.27 48.18
CA HIS A 262 -14.32 18.39 48.16
C HIS A 262 -13.83 18.76 46.74
N ASP A 263 -13.95 17.86 45.76
CA ASP A 263 -13.49 18.10 44.39
C ASP A 263 -14.44 18.99 43.56
N TYR A 264 -15.56 19.44 44.14
CA TYR A 264 -16.60 20.18 43.41
C TYR A 264 -16.38 21.69 43.31
N MET A 265 -15.39 22.27 44.01
CA MET A 265 -15.25 23.73 44.11
C MET A 265 -14.29 24.39 43.09
N ASP A 266 -13.43 23.65 42.39
CA ASP A 266 -12.38 24.24 41.53
C ASP A 266 -12.62 24.11 40.00
N TYR A 267 -13.81 23.67 39.55
CA TYR A 267 -14.02 23.29 38.14
C TYR A 267 -14.50 24.41 37.19
N SER A 268 -14.79 25.63 37.67
CA SER A 268 -15.25 26.72 36.78
C SER A 268 -14.19 27.15 35.75
N ASP A 269 -12.92 26.85 36.01
CA ASP A 269 -11.79 27.30 35.18
C ASP A 269 -11.28 26.21 34.21
N TYR A 270 -11.84 24.99 34.26
CA TYR A 270 -11.46 23.87 33.38
C TYR A 270 -12.23 23.81 32.06
N VAL A 271 -13.36 24.51 31.95
CA VAL A 271 -14.24 24.49 30.77
C VAL A 271 -13.54 25.09 29.52
N SER A 272 -12.48 25.88 29.70
CA SER A 272 -11.68 26.44 28.61
C SER A 272 -10.63 25.51 27.99
N TYR A 273 -10.40 24.30 28.51
CA TYR A 273 -9.21 23.50 28.14
C TYR A 273 -9.45 22.01 27.87
N ILE A 274 -10.64 21.61 27.40
CA ILE A 274 -10.81 20.27 26.81
C ILE A 274 -10.70 20.38 25.30
N ASP A 275 -9.50 20.80 24.86
CA ASP A 275 -9.01 20.49 23.53
C ASP A 275 -8.79 18.98 23.48
N ASN A 276 -9.79 18.23 23.01
CA ASN A 276 -9.58 16.82 22.73
C ASN A 276 -8.64 16.74 21.51
N PRO A 277 -7.39 16.26 21.68
CA PRO A 277 -6.34 16.35 20.67
C PRO A 277 -6.67 15.55 19.40
N MET A 278 -7.71 14.70 19.44
CA MET A 278 -8.17 13.96 18.27
C MET A 278 -8.94 14.82 17.27
N TRP A 279 -9.59 15.91 17.71
CA TRP A 279 -10.40 16.79 16.85
C TRP A 279 -9.60 17.95 16.25
N ASN A 280 -8.45 18.30 16.81
CA ASN A 280 -7.58 19.39 16.33
C ASN A 280 -6.69 18.98 15.13
N ILE A 281 -6.88 17.77 14.60
CA ILE A 281 -6.08 17.18 13.49
C ILE A 281 -6.94 16.97 12.23
N ILE A 282 -8.24 17.32 12.28
CA ILE A 282 -9.14 17.23 11.11
C ILE A 282 -8.97 18.48 10.26
#